data_AF-A0A7S3WGG6-F1
#
_entry.id   AF-A0A7S3WGG6-F1
#
_cell.length_a   1.000
_cell.length_b   1.000
_cell.length_c   1.000
_cell.angle_alpha   90.00
_cell.angle_beta   90.00
_cell.angle_gamma   90.00
#
_symmetry.space_group_name_H-M   'P 1'
#
loop_
_entity.id
_entity.type
_entity.pdbx_description
1 polymer ?
#
loop_
_entity_poly.entity_id
_entity_poly.type
_entity_poly.pdbx_seq_one_letter_code
_entity_poly.pdbx_strand_id
1 'polypeptide(L)'
;KTGKRAFEPSMHARLAKLGLLHKKDDPESLTEEERERFCVLGIDPTTISWRRVVDCNDKYLRKIEIGKSPSEFAKKKGVQLSREASFAITVSSEIMAIL
;
A
#
# COMPACT_ATOMS: atom_id res chain seq x y z
N LYS A 1 -13.92 29.32 -3.60
CA LYS A 1 -13.12 28.45 -2.69
C LYS A 1 -11.71 29.03 -2.63
N THR A 2 -11.32 29.61 -1.49
CA THR A 2 -9.96 30.05 -1.21
C THR A 2 -9.03 28.83 -1.26
N GLY A 3 -8.20 28.74 -2.29
CA GLY A 3 -7.46 27.53 -2.70
C GLY A 3 -6.30 27.10 -1.79
N LYS A 4 -6.37 27.36 -0.48
CA LYS A 4 -5.35 26.89 0.46
C LYS A 4 -5.57 25.42 0.76
N ARG A 5 -4.59 24.58 0.42
CA ARG A 5 -4.57 23.15 0.76
C ARG A 5 -4.12 23.03 2.22
N ALA A 6 -4.82 22.20 2.99
CA ALA A 6 -4.48 21.93 4.38
C ALA A 6 -4.62 20.43 4.66
N PHE A 7 -3.92 19.93 5.68
CA PHE A 7 -4.06 18.55 6.13
C PHE A 7 -5.44 18.32 6.79
N GLU A 8 -6.03 17.15 6.53
CA GLU A 8 -7.29 16.73 7.16
C GLU A 8 -7.02 16.18 8.58
N PRO A 9 -7.93 16.31 9.56
CA PRO A 9 -7.71 15.84 10.93
C PRO A 9 -7.12 14.44 11.08
N SER A 10 -7.53 13.45 10.27
CA SER A 10 -6.99 12.08 10.31
C SER A 10 -5.51 12.00 9.92
N MET A 11 -5.02 12.94 9.09
CA MET A 11 -3.63 12.97 8.63
C MET A 11 -2.65 13.39 9.72
N HIS A 12 -3.12 14.12 10.74
CA HIS A 12 -2.28 14.64 11.83
C HIS A 12 -1.69 13.52 12.68
N ALA A 13 -2.43 12.43 12.90
CA ALA A 13 -1.93 11.27 13.64
C ALA A 13 -0.72 10.61 12.94
N ARG A 14 -0.73 10.58 11.60
CA ARG A 14 0.37 10.06 10.81
C ARG A 14 1.56 11.01 10.78
N LEU A 15 1.33 12.32 10.66
CA LEU A 15 2.39 13.34 10.77
C LEU A 15 3.09 13.28 12.13
N ALA A 16 2.33 13.09 13.20
CA ALA A 16 2.85 12.86 14.56
C ALA A 16 3.78 11.66 14.63
N LYS A 17 3.32 10.51 14.11
CA LYS A 17 4.11 9.27 14.09
C LYS A 17 5.42 9.40 13.30
N LEU A 18 5.44 10.27 12.29
CA LEU A 18 6.61 10.52 11.44
C LEU A 18 7.50 11.68 11.95
N GLY A 19 7.15 12.33 13.06
CA GLY A 19 7.90 13.48 13.59
C GLY A 19 7.74 14.78 12.78
N LEU A 20 6.76 14.85 11.88
CA LEU A 20 6.55 15.95 10.92
C LEU A 20 5.57 17.03 11.41
N LEU A 21 5.14 16.98 12.68
CA LEU A 21 4.19 17.94 13.25
C LEU A 21 4.69 19.40 13.31
N HIS A 22 5.99 19.62 13.15
CA HIS A 22 6.58 20.95 13.17
C HIS A 22 6.31 21.74 11.88
N LYS A 23 5.85 21.09 10.80
CA LYS A 23 5.52 21.69 9.49
C LYS A 23 4.03 22.00 9.34
N LYS A 24 3.47 22.53 10.43
CA LYS A 24 2.05 22.81 10.69
C LYS A 24 1.26 23.23 9.44
N ASP A 25 0.34 22.35 9.07
CA ASP A 25 -0.88 22.61 8.30
C ASP A 25 -0.76 22.90 6.79
N ASP A 26 0.43 23.21 6.24
CA ASP A 26 0.60 23.45 4.79
C ASP A 26 1.32 22.29 4.08
N PRO A 27 0.65 21.54 3.19
CA PRO A 27 1.24 20.42 2.45
C PRO A 27 2.46 20.79 1.58
N GLU A 28 2.56 22.04 1.14
CA GLU A 28 3.66 22.51 0.28
C GLU A 28 4.97 22.72 1.05
N SER A 29 4.93 22.72 2.39
CA SER A 29 6.12 22.86 3.24
C SER A 29 6.94 21.58 3.40
N LEU A 30 6.40 20.43 2.98
CA LEU A 30 7.09 19.14 3.03
C LEU A 30 8.11 19.01 1.90
N THR A 31 9.31 18.52 2.22
CA THR A 31 10.29 18.14 1.20
C THR A 31 9.80 16.92 0.41
N GLU A 32 10.35 16.67 -0.78
CA GLU A 32 9.94 15.52 -1.60
C GLU A 32 10.09 14.18 -0.84
N GLU A 33 11.15 14.04 -0.05
CA GLU A 33 11.41 12.87 0.79
C GLU A 33 10.37 12.70 1.92
N GLU A 34 9.98 13.80 2.57
CA GLU A 34 8.97 13.77 3.62
C GLU A 34 7.57 13.48 3.07
N ARG A 35 7.26 14.02 1.88
CA ARG A 35 6.03 13.70 1.14
C ARG A 35 5.98 12.22 0.80
N GLU A 36 7.10 11.65 0.37
CA GLU A 36 7.18 10.21 0.09
C GLU A 36 6.96 9.39 1.36
N ARG A 37 7.65 9.69 2.46
CA ARG A 37 7.46 8.99 3.74
C ARG A 37 6.03 9.13 4.28
N PHE A 38 5.41 10.29 4.06
CA PHE A 38 4.03 10.52 4.44
C PHE A 38 3.07 9.69 3.59
N CYS A 39 3.19 9.68 2.27
CA CYS A 39 2.22 9.00 1.40
C CYS A 39 2.46 7.49 1.24
N VAL A 40 3.70 7.03 1.38
CA VAL A 40 4.08 5.63 1.14
C VAL A 40 4.14 4.87 2.46
N LEU A 41 3.45 3.74 2.55
CA LEU A 41 3.41 2.90 3.75
C LEU A 41 4.70 2.10 4.00
N GLY A 42 5.55 1.95 2.99
CA GLY A 42 6.83 1.24 3.12
C GLY A 42 6.66 -0.25 3.43
N ILE A 43 5.61 -0.89 2.90
CA ILE A 43 5.31 -2.30 3.16
C ILE A 43 6.42 -3.20 2.60
N ASP A 44 6.91 -4.11 3.43
CA ASP A 44 7.77 -5.21 3.01
C ASP A 44 6.93 -6.27 2.28
N PRO A 45 7.17 -6.53 0.97
CA PRO A 45 6.42 -7.49 0.19
C PRO A 45 6.40 -8.92 0.75
N THR A 46 7.42 -9.31 1.51
CA THR A 46 7.55 -10.65 2.11
C THR A 46 6.63 -10.84 3.32
N THR A 47 6.21 -9.74 3.95
CA THR A 47 5.36 -9.73 5.14
C THR A 47 3.86 -9.69 4.81
N ILE A 48 3.50 -9.62 3.51
CA ILE A 48 2.11 -9.51 3.09
C ILE A 48 1.37 -10.83 3.37
N SER A 49 0.51 -10.80 4.39
CA SER A 49 -0.37 -11.92 4.76
C SER A 49 -1.62 -12.03 3.87
N TRP A 50 -2.00 -10.95 3.19
CA TRP A 50 -3.23 -10.89 2.40
C TRP A 50 -3.14 -11.71 1.10
N ARG A 51 -4.05 -12.67 0.95
CA ARG A 51 -4.16 -13.56 -0.21
C ARG A 51 -5.26 -13.08 -1.17
N ARG A 52 -5.13 -13.45 -2.45
CA ARG A 52 -6.20 -13.22 -3.45
C ARG A 52 -7.23 -14.34 -3.35
N VAL A 53 -8.38 -14.20 -4.01
CA VAL A 53 -9.42 -15.24 -4.01
C VAL A 53 -9.95 -15.52 -5.41
N VAL A 54 -10.40 -16.76 -5.62
CA VAL A 54 -11.11 -17.20 -6.83
C VAL A 54 -12.16 -18.23 -6.42
N ASP A 55 -13.32 -18.22 -7.09
CA ASP A 55 -14.41 -19.17 -6.83
C ASP A 55 -14.34 -20.38 -7.78
N CYS A 56 -13.17 -21.01 -7.81
CA CYS A 56 -12.89 -22.18 -8.64
C CYS A 56 -11.97 -23.14 -7.87
N ASN A 57 -12.12 -24.44 -8.16
CA ASN A 57 -11.20 -25.46 -7.65
C ASN A 57 -9.91 -25.48 -8.48
N ASP A 58 -9.02 -24.50 -8.26
CA ASP A 58 -7.73 -24.43 -8.93
C ASP A 58 -6.56 -24.59 -7.94
N LYS A 59 -5.89 -25.74 -7.99
CA LYS A 59 -4.74 -26.05 -7.13
C LYS A 59 -3.46 -25.31 -7.56
N TYR A 60 -3.35 -24.88 -8.82
CA TYR A 60 -2.13 -24.27 -9.36
C TYR A 60 -1.90 -22.86 -8.82
N LEU A 61 -2.95 -22.22 -8.31
CA LEU A 61 -2.87 -20.88 -7.73
C LEU A 61 -2.44 -20.86 -6.25
N ARG A 62 -2.14 -22.01 -5.64
CA ARG A 62 -1.70 -22.10 -4.23
C ARG A 62 -0.35 -21.44 -3.97
N LYS A 63 0.55 -21.39 -4.96
CA LYS A 63 1.86 -20.74 -4.87
C LYS A 63 2.24 -20.21 -6.24
N ILE A 64 2.23 -18.89 -6.38
CA ILE A 64 2.51 -18.19 -7.63
C ILE A 64 3.46 -17.03 -7.37
N GLU A 65 4.11 -16.56 -8.42
CA GLU A 65 4.88 -15.33 -8.40
C GLU A 65 4.20 -14.30 -9.30
N ILE A 66 3.87 -13.15 -8.73
CA ILE A 66 3.23 -12.04 -9.44
C ILE A 66 4.24 -10.92 -9.66
N GLY A 67 3.87 -9.86 -10.40
CA GLY A 67 4.75 -8.71 -10.52
C GLY A 67 5.90 -8.96 -11.49
N LYS A 68 5.74 -9.79 -12.52
CA LYS A 68 6.80 -10.10 -13.51
C LYS A 68 6.73 -9.23 -14.76
N SER A 69 5.64 -8.50 -14.96
CA SER A 69 5.51 -7.64 -16.13
C SER A 69 6.51 -6.46 -16.05
N PRO A 70 7.10 -6.01 -17.17
CA PRO A 70 7.88 -4.77 -17.21
C PRO A 70 7.08 -3.54 -16.74
N SER A 71 5.75 -3.56 -16.87
CA SER A 71 4.87 -2.49 -16.38
C SER A 71 4.75 -2.45 -14.85
N GLU A 72 5.05 -3.56 -14.17
CA GLU A 72 5.01 -3.69 -12.71
C GLU A 72 6.36 -3.36 -12.06
N PHE A 73 7.25 -2.70 -12.81
CA PHE A 73 8.50 -2.17 -12.31
C PHE A 73 8.27 -0.83 -11.60
N ALA A 74 8.66 -0.73 -10.33
CA ALA A 74 8.57 0.51 -9.57
C ALA A 74 9.67 1.47 -10.02
N LYS A 75 9.41 2.28 -11.05
CA LYS A 75 10.38 3.23 -11.64
C LYS A 75 11.10 4.10 -10.61
N LYS A 76 10.40 4.61 -9.60
CA LYS A 76 10.99 5.43 -8.53
C LYS A 76 11.89 4.64 -7.57
N LYS A 77 11.59 3.35 -7.35
CA LYS A 77 12.36 2.49 -6.43
C LYS A 77 13.43 1.66 -7.14
N GLY A 78 13.43 1.64 -8.47
CA GLY A 78 14.38 0.86 -9.27
C GLY A 78 14.25 -0.66 -9.08
N VAL A 79 13.13 -1.15 -8.55
CA VAL A 79 12.93 -2.57 -8.23
C VAL A 79 11.70 -3.14 -8.93
N GLN A 80 11.82 -4.42 -9.32
CA GLN A 80 10.67 -5.21 -9.74
C GLN A 80 9.77 -5.44 -8.52
N LEU A 81 8.46 -5.23 -8.65
CA LEU A 81 7.49 -5.51 -7.59
C LEU A 81 7.11 -6.99 -7.54
N SER A 82 8.03 -7.89 -7.91
CA SER A 82 7.78 -9.32 -7.90
C SER A 82 7.74 -9.85 -6.48
N ARG A 83 6.76 -10.72 -6.21
CA ARG A 83 6.63 -11.38 -4.91
C ARG A 83 5.89 -12.70 -5.05
N GLU A 84 6.12 -13.59 -4.09
CA GLU A 84 5.29 -14.76 -3.90
C GLU A 84 3.89 -14.35 -3.43
N ALA A 85 2.87 -15.01 -3.99
CA ALA A 85 1.47 -14.81 -3.66
C ALA A 85 0.70 -16.13 -3.78
N SER A 86 -0.54 -16.14 -3.30
CA SER A 86 -1.44 -17.28 -3.42
C SER A 86 -2.89 -16.83 -3.57
N PHE A 87 -3.71 -17.69 -4.16
CA PHE A 87 -5.15 -17.59 -4.15
C PHE A 87 -5.74 -18.59 -3.15
N ALA A 88 -6.80 -18.17 -2.46
CA ALA A 88 -7.65 -19.01 -1.63
C ALA A 88 -9.04 -19.14 -2.26
N ILE A 89 -9.82 -20.14 -1.83
CA ILE A 89 -11.22 -20.26 -2.24
C ILE A 89 -12.04 -19.10 -1.66
N THR A 90 -12.98 -18.54 -2.42
CA THR A 90 -13.72 -17.33 -2.04
C THR A 90 -14.35 -17.41 -0.65
N VAL A 91 -14.87 -18.57 -0.26
CA VAL A 91 -15.49 -18.78 1.06
C VAL A 91 -14.53 -18.66 2.24
N SER A 92 -13.22 -18.76 2.01
CA SER A 92 -12.19 -18.57 3.04
C SER A 92 -11.72 -17.11 3.19
N SER A 93 -12.31 -16.18 2.44
CA SER A 93 -11.99 -14.75 2.51
C SER A 93 -12.42 -14.15 3.84
N GLU A 94 -11.60 -13.28 4.43
CA GLU A 94 -12.00 -12.48 5.60
C GLU A 94 -13.21 -11.58 5.28
N ILE A 95 -13.35 -11.12 4.03
CA ILE A 95 -14.54 -10.38 3.58
C ILE A 95 -15.80 -11.24 3.71
N MET A 96 -15.71 -12.55 3.42
CA MET A 96 -16.84 -13.48 3.56
C MET A 96 -17.19 -13.72 5.03
N ALA A 97 -16.23 -13.61 5.95
CA ALA A 97 -16.50 -13.73 7.39
C ALA A 97 -17.21 -12.50 7.97
N ILE A 98 -17.07 -11.33 7.34
CA ILE A 98 -17.69 -10.08 7.78
C ILE A 98 -19.10 -9.88 7.17
N LEU A 99 -19.35 -10.41 5.96
CA LEU A 99 -20.64 -10.38 5.26
C LEU A 99 -21.71 -11.22 5.97
#